data_AF-A0A015W934-F1
#
_entry.id   AF-A0A015W934-F1
#
_cell.length_a   1.000
_cell.length_b   1.000
_cell.length_c   1.000
_cell.angle_alpha   90.00
_cell.angle_beta   90.00
_cell.angle_gamma   90.00
#
_symmetry.space_group_name_H-M   'P 1'
#
loop_
_entity.id
_entity.type
_entity.pdbx_description
1 polymer ?
#
loop_
_entity_poly.entity_id
_entity_poly.type
_entity_poly.pdbx_seq_one_letter_code
_entity_poly.pdbx_strand_id
1 'polypeptide(L)'
;MPGVTIGEGCLIAAGSVVTKSVPKNCVVGGNPAKIICSTNDFLNRNHFYNLNTKGKFKNSEEKKAYLMSIPEEKFIKKELLKK
;
A
#
# COMPACT_ATOMS: atom_id res chain seq x y z
N MET A 1 -15.71 -12.69 -6.10
CA MET A 1 -16.56 -13.67 -6.82
C MET A 1 -16.56 -14.96 -6.02
N PRO A 2 -17.70 -15.64 -5.82
CA PRO A 2 -17.70 -16.95 -5.18
C PRO A 2 -16.72 -17.91 -5.87
N GLY A 3 -15.97 -18.69 -5.09
CA GLY A 3 -15.05 -19.72 -5.60
C GLY A 3 -13.63 -19.26 -5.96
N VAL A 4 -13.26 -17.99 -5.76
CA VAL A 4 -11.86 -17.55 -5.96
C VAL A 4 -10.99 -17.87 -4.75
N THR A 5 -9.72 -18.21 -5.00
CA THR A 5 -8.71 -18.44 -3.96
C THR A 5 -7.70 -17.30 -3.94
N ILE A 6 -7.34 -16.83 -2.74
CA ILE A 6 -6.28 -15.85 -2.53
C ILE A 6 -5.06 -16.57 -1.97
N GLY A 7 -3.95 -16.55 -2.71
CA GLY A 7 -2.69 -17.10 -2.25
C GLY A 7 -2.15 -16.36 -1.02
N GLU A 8 -1.36 -17.08 -0.24
CA GLU A 8 -0.59 -16.52 0.88
C GLU A 8 0.32 -15.38 0.42
N GLY A 9 0.48 -14.36 1.27
CA GLY A 9 1.33 -13.20 0.99
C GLY A 9 0.81 -12.26 -0.11
N CYS A 10 -0.43 -12.43 -0.57
CA CYS A 10 -1.03 -11.51 -1.53
C CYS A 10 -1.38 -10.16 -0.92
N LEU A 11 -1.29 -9.10 -1.74
CA LEU A 11 -1.76 -7.76 -1.40
C LEU A 11 -2.89 -7.37 -2.36
N ILE A 12 -4.07 -7.07 -1.81
CA ILE A 12 -5.22 -6.62 -2.60
C ILE A 12 -5.37 -5.11 -2.44
N ALA A 13 -5.26 -4.36 -3.54
CA ALA A 13 -5.40 -2.91 -3.50
C ALA A 13 -6.84 -2.51 -3.10
N ALA A 14 -6.97 -1.37 -2.41
CA ALA A 14 -8.26 -0.84 -2.02
C ALA A 14 -9.17 -0.61 -3.25
N GLY A 15 -10.46 -0.98 -3.12
CA GLY A 15 -11.45 -0.83 -4.19
C GLY A 15 -11.40 -1.89 -5.30
N SER A 16 -10.62 -2.97 -5.13
CA SER A 16 -10.50 -4.02 -6.15
C SER A 16 -11.67 -5.00 -6.15
N VAL A 17 -12.05 -5.50 -7.33
CA VAL A 17 -13.03 -6.58 -7.50
C VAL A 17 -12.33 -7.81 -8.06
N VAL A 18 -12.12 -8.80 -7.20
CA VAL A 18 -11.41 -10.04 -7.56
C VAL A 18 -12.37 -11.02 -8.23
N THR A 19 -12.15 -11.23 -9.53
CA THR A 19 -12.95 -12.15 -10.36
C THR A 19 -12.22 -13.44 -10.72
N LYS A 20 -10.90 -13.52 -10.49
CA LYS A 20 -10.05 -14.70 -10.75
C LYS A 20 -9.17 -14.97 -9.52
N SER A 21 -8.82 -16.24 -9.28
CA SER A 21 -7.91 -16.62 -8.20
C SER A 21 -6.55 -15.93 -8.34
N VAL A 22 -5.94 -15.58 -7.21
CA VAL A 22 -4.69 -14.83 -7.15
C VAL A 22 -3.57 -15.75 -6.64
N PRO A 23 -2.46 -15.91 -7.37
CA PRO A 23 -1.33 -16.73 -6.93
C PRO A 23 -0.59 -16.08 -5.76
N LYS A 24 0.16 -16.88 -4.99
CA LYS A 24 0.93 -16.41 -3.82
C LYS A 24 1.86 -15.22 -4.16
N ASN A 25 2.13 -14.37 -3.16
CA ASN A 25 3.08 -13.26 -3.23
C ASN A 25 2.85 -12.26 -4.38
N CYS A 26 1.59 -12.04 -4.76
CA CYS A 26 1.22 -11.09 -5.80
C CYS A 26 0.42 -9.91 -5.26
N VAL A 27 0.64 -8.74 -5.87
CA VAL A 27 -0.18 -7.55 -5.67
C VAL A 27 -1.17 -7.44 -6.82
N VAL A 28 -2.46 -7.34 -6.51
CA VAL A 28 -3.52 -7.12 -7.51
C VAL A 28 -4.30 -5.84 -7.24
N GLY A 29 -4.84 -5.24 -8.29
CA GLY A 29 -5.70 -4.07 -8.16
C GLY A 29 -6.67 -3.87 -9.32
N GLY A 30 -7.74 -3.10 -9.06
CA GLY A 30 -8.72 -2.68 -10.06
C GLY A 30 -10.01 -3.52 -10.09
N ASN A 31 -10.90 -3.17 -11.02
CA ASN A 31 -12.17 -3.86 -11.26
C ASN A 31 -12.35 -4.09 -12.79
N PRO A 32 -12.18 -5.34 -13.30
CA PRO A 32 -11.72 -6.52 -12.57
C PRO A 32 -10.25 -6.42 -12.14
N ALA A 33 -9.90 -7.07 -11.02
CA ALA A 33 -8.56 -7.03 -10.48
C ALA A 33 -7.53 -7.70 -11.40
N LYS A 34 -6.39 -7.05 -11.61
CA LYS A 34 -5.25 -7.54 -12.40
C LYS A 34 -3.98 -7.57 -11.55
N ILE A 35 -3.05 -8.47 -11.86
CA ILE A 35 -1.72 -8.50 -11.25
C ILE A 35 -0.96 -7.23 -11.65
N ILE A 36 -0.43 -6.52 -10.65
CA ILE A 36 0.32 -5.27 -10.81
C ILE A 36 1.83 -5.53 -10.69
N CYS A 37 2.23 -6.31 -9.67
CA CYS A 37 3.62 -6.63 -9.34
C CYS A 37 3.70 -7.74 -8.30
N SER A 38 4.91 -8.18 -7.94
CA SER A 38 5.09 -9.05 -6.77
C SER A 38 4.96 -8.28 -5.46
N THR A 39 4.59 -8.98 -4.38
CA THR A 39 4.51 -8.39 -3.03
C THR A 39 5.86 -7.84 -2.58
N ASN A 40 6.96 -8.53 -2.89
CA ASN A 40 8.31 -8.09 -2.52
C ASN A 40 8.67 -6.78 -3.24
N ASP A 41 8.37 -6.66 -4.54
CA ASP A 41 8.63 -5.42 -5.30
C ASP A 41 7.80 -4.25 -4.77
N PHE A 42 6.57 -4.53 -4.34
CA PHE A 42 5.75 -3.51 -3.69
C PHE A 42 6.37 -3.06 -2.37
N LEU A 43 6.79 -3.99 -1.51
CA LEU A 43 7.42 -3.67 -0.23
C LEU A 43 8.72 -2.87 -0.42
N ASN A 44 9.59 -3.29 -1.33
CA ASN A 44 10.86 -2.62 -1.62
C ASN A 44 10.65 -1.16 -2.06
N ARG A 45 9.69 -0.91 -2.96
CA ARG A 45 9.36 0.46 -3.41
C ARG A 45 8.76 1.32 -2.32
N ASN A 46 8.02 0.73 -1.39
CA ASN A 46 7.37 1.47 -0.30
C ASN A 46 8.21 1.58 0.97
N HIS A 47 9.30 0.80 1.09
CA HIS A 47 10.15 0.78 2.27
C HIS A 47 10.70 2.17 2.62
N PHE A 48 11.11 2.95 1.61
CA PHE A 48 11.66 4.30 1.81
C PHE A 48 10.67 5.27 2.47
N TYR A 49 9.36 5.14 2.14
CA TYR A 49 8.28 6.01 2.62
C TYR A 49 7.68 5.54 3.96
N ASN A 50 8.02 4.34 4.43
CA ASN A 50 7.50 3.84 5.70
C ASN A 50 8.18 4.56 6.89
N LEU A 51 7.42 5.40 7.58
CA LEU A 51 7.90 6.17 8.74
C LEU A 51 7.80 5.42 10.09
N ASN A 52 7.35 4.16 10.08
CA ASN A 52 7.18 3.31 11.28
C ASN A 52 6.42 4.03 12.41
N THR A 53 5.32 4.72 12.08
CA THR A 53 4.58 5.54 13.04
C THR A 53 3.61 4.74 13.92
N LYS A 54 3.38 3.46 13.62
CA LYS A 54 2.40 2.63 14.33
C LYS A 54 2.84 2.45 15.79
N GLY A 55 2.02 2.89 16.74
CA GLY A 55 2.30 2.77 18.17
C GLY A 55 3.39 3.70 18.70
N LYS A 56 3.91 4.63 17.89
CA LYS A 56 5.04 5.49 18.26
C LYS A 56 4.64 6.73 19.09
N PHE A 57 3.40 7.19 18.98
CA PHE A 57 2.93 8.45 19.57
C PHE A 57 1.74 8.22 20.49
N LYS A 58 1.63 9.02 21.55
CA LYS A 58 0.53 8.92 22.53
C LYS A 58 -0.71 9.70 22.10
N ASN A 59 -0.51 10.78 21.33
CA ASN A 59 -1.57 11.67 20.89
C ASN A 59 -1.34 12.15 19.44
N SER A 60 -2.32 12.88 18.91
CA SER A 60 -2.30 13.43 17.54
C SER A 60 -1.31 14.58 17.39
N GLU A 61 -1.06 15.35 18.44
CA GLU A 61 -0.18 16.52 18.45
C GLU A 61 1.28 16.14 18.27
N GLU A 62 1.77 15.17 19.06
CA GLU A 62 3.12 14.59 18.94
C GLU A 62 3.35 14.02 17.54
N LYS A 63 2.36 13.28 17.02
CA LYS A 63 2.42 12.72 15.67
C LYS A 63 2.48 13.82 14.62
N LYS A 64 1.69 14.88 14.77
CA LYS A 64 1.71 16.02 13.85
C LYS A 64 3.06 16.72 13.87
N ALA A 65 3.60 17.04 15.04
CA ALA A 65 4.92 17.66 15.17
C ALA A 65 6.03 16.82 14.50
N TYR A 66 6.02 15.50 14.74
CA TYR A 66 6.94 14.57 14.08
C TYR A 66 6.78 14.54 12.56
N LEU A 67 5.55 14.45 12.04
CA LEU A 67 5.32 14.44 10.60
C LEU A 67 5.77 15.75 9.93
N MET A 68 5.63 16.88 10.62
CA MET A 68 6.07 18.19 10.13
C MET A 68 7.59 18.38 10.19
N SER A 69 8.30 17.64 11.05
CA SER A 69 9.77 17.73 11.17
C SER A 69 10.52 16.85 10.15
N ILE A 70 9.82 16.04 9.35
CA ILE A 70 10.42 15.07 8.43
C ILE A 70 10.66 15.72 7.06
N PRO A 71 11.78 15.39 6.37
CA PRO A 71 12.02 15.86 5.01
C PRO A 71 10.90 15.49 4.04
N GLU A 72 10.52 16.41 3.15
CA GLU A 72 9.43 16.20 2.19
C GLU A 72 9.61 14.97 1.29
N GLU A 73 10.86 14.58 1.01
CA GLU A 73 11.20 13.41 0.19
C GLU A 73 10.59 12.11 0.74
N LYS A 74 10.39 12.03 2.07
CA LYS A 74 9.76 10.87 2.72
C LYS A 74 8.26 10.75 2.46
N PHE A 75 7.64 11.74 1.82
CA PHE A 75 6.22 11.72 1.47
C PHE A 75 6.04 11.52 -0.03
N ILE A 76 5.10 10.63 -0.40
CA ILE A 76 4.78 10.37 -1.81
C ILE A 76 4.11 11.61 -2.41
N LYS A 77 4.77 12.26 -3.36
CA LYS A 77 4.19 13.35 -4.16
C LYS A 77 3.48 12.74 -5.37
N LYS A 78 2.13 12.75 -5.38
CA LYS A 78 1.33 12.33 -6.53
C LYS A 78 1.15 13.50 -7.49
N GLU A 79 2.14 13.76 -8.34
CA GLU A 79 2.00 14.78 -9.40
C GLU A 79 0.85 14.46 -10.37
N LEU A 80 0.55 13.17 -10.56
CA LEU A 80 -0.46 12.64 -11.48
C LEU A 80 -1.94 12.84 -11.05
N LEU A 81 -2.21 13.46 -9.88
CA LEU A 81 -3.58 13.74 -9.41
C LEU A 81 -3.91 15.25 -9.40
N LYS A 82 -3.00 16.10 -9.86
CA LYS A 82 -3.33 17.48 -10.20
C LYS A 82 -4.23 17.42 -11.45
N LYS A 83 -5.53 17.54 -11.24
CA LYS A 83 -6.46 17.92 -12.31
C LYS A 83 -6.16 19.34 -12.74
#